data_AF-A0A399F499-F1
#
_entry.id   AF-A0A399F499-F1
#
_cell.length_a   1.000
_cell.length_b   1.000
_cell.length_c   1.000
_cell.angle_alpha   90.00
_cell.angle_beta   90.00
_cell.angle_gamma   90.00
#
_symmetry.space_group_name_H-M   'P 1'
#
loop_
_entity.id
_entity.type
_entity.pdbx_description
1 polymer ?
#
loop_
_entity_poly.entity_id
_entity_poly.type
_entity_poly.pdbx_seq_one_letter_code
_entity_poly.pdbx_strand_id
1 'polypeptide(L)'
;MGANVPEQGSVRLGPVSEFPIHTPVEVRFRDLDPLGHVNNAVYLTYAELGRMHYIRAMGADEAGGNFILARAEVDFLRPVHLGESLEVRTRVPRVGNSSFHTLSEIWAEGHLAARVSAVVVWLEEGRPARIPEHIRAAVRRLETLPVEGV
;
A
#
# COMPACT_ATOMS: atom_id res chain seq x y z
N MET A 1 18.66 -13.81 -31.94
CA MET A 1 17.67 -12.73 -31.81
C MET A 1 17.61 -12.32 -30.36
N GLY A 2 18.42 -11.34 -29.96
CA GLY A 2 18.43 -10.83 -28.59
C GLY A 2 17.24 -9.91 -28.40
N ALA A 3 16.32 -10.29 -27.52
CA ALA A 3 15.24 -9.39 -27.10
C ALA A 3 15.86 -8.28 -26.25
N ASN A 4 15.74 -7.05 -26.74
CA ASN A 4 16.14 -5.85 -26.04
C ASN A 4 15.15 -5.66 -24.87
N VAL A 5 15.60 -5.92 -23.64
CA VAL A 5 14.83 -5.60 -22.44
C VAL A 5 14.94 -4.08 -22.26
N PRO A 6 13.83 -3.32 -22.29
CA PRO A 6 13.89 -1.89 -22.06
C PRO A 6 14.45 -1.62 -20.66
N GLU A 7 15.43 -0.71 -20.56
CA GLU A 7 15.93 -0.18 -19.29
C GLU A 7 14.74 0.34 -18.48
N GLN A 8 14.38 -0.40 -17.44
CA GLN A 8 13.36 0.00 -16.49
C GLN A 8 13.87 1.25 -15.78
N GLY A 9 13.19 2.38 -16.00
CA GLY A 9 13.53 3.65 -15.37
C GLY A 9 13.72 3.45 -13.88
N SER A 10 14.89 3.85 -13.37
CA SER A 10 15.26 3.63 -11.97
C SER A 10 14.18 4.18 -11.05
N VAL A 11 13.46 3.30 -10.36
CA VAL A 11 12.56 3.68 -9.29
C VAL A 11 13.42 4.32 -8.21
N ARG A 12 13.30 5.64 -8.04
CA ARG A 12 13.95 6.32 -6.91
C ARG A 12 13.30 5.81 -5.63
N LEU A 13 14.09 5.12 -4.82
CA LEU A 13 13.69 4.64 -3.50
C LEU A 13 13.80 5.82 -2.53
N GLY A 14 12.71 6.12 -1.84
CA GLY A 14 12.72 7.06 -0.72
C GLY A 14 13.35 6.43 0.52
N PRO A 15 13.90 7.22 1.45
CA PRO A 15 14.32 6.72 2.75
C PRO A 15 13.17 6.04 3.51
N VAL A 16 13.52 5.05 4.34
CA VAL A 16 12.58 4.28 5.17
C VAL A 16 11.63 5.18 5.98
N SER A 17 12.12 6.33 6.44
CA SER A 17 11.38 7.33 7.24
C SER A 17 10.19 7.97 6.53
N GLU A 18 10.00 7.74 5.23
CA GLU A 18 8.88 8.27 4.44
C GLU A 18 7.58 7.49 4.62
N PHE A 19 7.64 6.27 5.16
CA PHE A 19 6.49 5.42 5.38
C PHE A 19 6.21 5.26 6.88
N PRO A 20 5.09 5.76 7.40
CA PRO A 20 4.82 5.71 8.83
C PRO A 20 4.37 4.33 9.33
N ILE A 21 3.93 3.45 8.44
CA ILE A 21 3.40 2.13 8.80
C ILE A 21 4.24 1.03 8.16
N HIS A 22 4.69 0.12 9.01
CA HIS A 22 5.53 -1.01 8.67
C HIS A 22 4.85 -2.30 9.11
N THR A 23 4.62 -3.21 8.17
CA THR A 23 3.88 -4.43 8.41
C THR A 23 4.69 -5.63 7.96
N PRO A 24 5.24 -6.44 8.88
CA PRO A 24 5.91 -7.67 8.52
C PRO A 24 4.90 -8.69 7.97
N VAL A 25 5.30 -9.41 6.92
CA VAL A 25 4.50 -10.45 6.26
C VAL A 25 5.37 -11.68 6.03
N GLU A 26 4.77 -12.85 6.22
CA GLU A 26 5.38 -14.13 5.89
C GLU A 26 4.85 -14.61 4.54
N VAL A 27 5.75 -14.99 3.63
CA VAL A 27 5.36 -15.64 2.36
C VAL A 27 4.88 -17.06 2.65
N ARG A 28 3.64 -17.36 2.29
CA ARG A 28 3.06 -18.69 2.51
C ARG A 28 3.21 -19.53 1.25
N PHE A 29 3.27 -20.85 1.41
CA PHE A 29 3.25 -21.77 0.28
C PHE A 29 2.03 -21.54 -0.65
N ARG A 30 0.86 -21.20 -0.06
CA ARG A 30 -0.36 -20.89 -0.81
C ARG A 30 -0.26 -19.63 -1.67
N ASP A 31 0.67 -18.74 -1.35
CA ASP A 31 0.83 -17.47 -2.05
C ASP A 31 1.54 -17.65 -3.38
N LEU A 32 2.20 -18.80 -3.60
CA LEU A 32 2.95 -19.11 -4.80
C LEU A 32 2.04 -19.56 -5.94
N ASP A 33 2.44 -19.23 -7.16
CA ASP A 33 1.90 -19.84 -8.37
C ASP A 33 2.78 -21.01 -8.86
N PRO A 34 2.39 -21.73 -9.94
CA PRO A 34 3.16 -22.87 -10.44
C PRO A 34 4.59 -22.58 -10.89
N LEU A 35 4.97 -21.31 -11.09
CA LEU A 35 6.34 -20.90 -11.42
C LEU A 35 7.21 -20.71 -10.17
N GLY A 36 6.65 -20.90 -8.97
CA GLY A 36 7.40 -20.94 -7.71
C GLY A 36 7.66 -19.58 -7.07
N HIS A 37 7.06 -18.51 -7.60
CA HIS A 37 7.08 -17.18 -7.00
C HIS A 37 5.67 -16.77 -6.55
N VAL A 38 5.60 -15.76 -5.68
CA VAL A 38 4.33 -15.18 -5.22
C VAL A 38 3.49 -14.77 -6.43
N ASN A 39 2.24 -15.22 -6.44
CA ASN A 39 1.28 -14.90 -7.46
C ASN A 39 1.02 -13.38 -7.50
N ASN A 40 0.89 -12.83 -8.70
CA ASN A 40 0.69 -11.39 -8.92
C ASN A 40 -0.49 -10.79 -8.14
N ALA A 41 -1.60 -11.53 -7.95
CA ALA A 41 -2.76 -11.03 -7.21
C ALA A 41 -2.50 -10.92 -5.70
N VAL A 42 -1.61 -11.74 -5.14
CA VAL A 42 -1.35 -11.78 -3.70
C VAL A 42 -0.65 -10.52 -3.20
N TYR A 43 0.08 -9.81 -4.06
CA TYR A 43 0.65 -8.50 -3.72
C TYR A 43 -0.42 -7.47 -3.30
N LEU A 44 -1.64 -7.56 -3.86
CA LEU A 44 -2.76 -6.71 -3.42
C LEU A 44 -3.21 -7.07 -2.01
N THR A 45 -3.19 -8.35 -1.64
CA THR A 45 -3.48 -8.83 -0.28
C THR A 45 -2.43 -8.36 0.72
N TYR A 46 -1.15 -8.37 0.34
CA TYR A 46 -0.08 -7.84 1.19
C TYR A 46 -0.22 -6.33 1.40
N ALA A 47 -0.45 -5.57 0.32
CA ALA A 47 -0.70 -4.13 0.41
C ALA A 47 -1.99 -3.80 1.19
N GLU A 48 -3.01 -4.65 1.12
CA GLU A 48 -4.21 -4.52 1.93
C GLU A 48 -3.91 -4.61 3.43
N LEU A 49 -3.09 -5.57 3.86
CA LEU A 49 -2.73 -5.69 5.27
C LEU A 49 -2.04 -4.42 5.79
N GLY A 50 -1.07 -3.88 5.04
CA GLY A 50 -0.41 -2.62 5.37
C GLY A 50 -1.39 -1.43 5.40
N ARG A 51 -2.30 -1.36 4.43
CA ARG A 51 -3.38 -0.38 4.42
C ARG A 51 -4.30 -0.49 5.63
N MET A 52 -4.67 -1.70 6.06
CA MET A 52 -5.50 -1.90 7.24
C MET A 52 -4.79 -1.44 8.53
N HIS A 53 -3.48 -1.66 8.64
CA HIS A 53 -2.70 -1.12 9.75
C HIS A 53 -2.65 0.41 9.76
N TYR A 54 -2.53 1.04 8.59
CA TYR A 54 -2.62 2.50 8.47
C TYR A 54 -4.00 3.02 8.89
N ILE A 55 -5.07 2.39 8.41
CA ILE A 55 -6.47 2.76 8.70
C ILE A 55 -6.74 2.68 10.21
N ARG A 56 -6.22 1.64 10.89
CA ARG A 56 -6.25 1.54 12.35
C ARG A 56 -5.48 2.67 13.03
N ALA A 57 -4.26 2.96 12.56
CA ALA A 57 -3.43 4.01 13.13
C ALA A 57 -4.05 5.41 13.03
N MET A 58 -4.87 5.66 12.00
CA MET A 58 -5.62 6.92 11.89
C MET A 58 -6.94 6.96 12.68
N GLY A 59 -7.29 5.88 13.41
CA GLY A 59 -8.48 5.81 14.26
C GLY A 59 -9.79 5.61 13.51
N ALA A 60 -9.76 5.11 12.26
CA ALA A 60 -10.95 5.00 11.43
C ALA A 60 -11.95 3.93 11.89
N ASP A 61 -11.46 2.85 12.52
CA ASP A 61 -12.31 1.76 13.03
C ASP A 61 -13.26 2.28 14.13
N GLU A 62 -12.80 3.23 14.97
CA GLU A 62 -13.60 3.86 16.03
C GLU A 62 -14.62 4.88 15.48
N ALA A 63 -14.38 5.42 14.29
CA ALA A 63 -15.25 6.39 13.64
C ALA A 63 -16.44 5.74 12.90
N GLY A 64 -16.59 4.40 12.95
CA GLY A 64 -17.57 3.68 12.14
C GLY A 64 -17.28 3.78 10.63
N GLY A 65 -16.02 4.12 10.28
CA GLY A 65 -15.59 4.37 8.92
C GLY A 65 -15.66 3.13 8.06
N ASN A 66 -16.62 3.09 7.14
CA ASN A 66 -16.65 2.08 6.10
C ASN A 66 -15.86 2.60 4.90
N PHE A 67 -15.13 1.74 4.24
CA PHE A 67 -14.39 2.12 3.03
C PHE A 67 -14.37 1.00 2.00
N ILE A 68 -14.22 1.40 0.75
CA ILE A 68 -14.12 0.49 -0.39
C ILE A 68 -12.91 0.83 -1.25
N LEU A 69 -12.27 -0.21 -1.80
CA LEU A 69 -11.20 -0.04 -2.77
C LEU A 69 -11.81 0.29 -4.14
N ALA A 70 -11.53 1.47 -4.67
CA ALA A 70 -12.05 1.93 -5.96
C ALA A 70 -11.06 1.68 -7.11
N ARG A 71 -9.76 1.70 -6.84
CA ARG A 71 -8.69 1.46 -7.82
C ARG A 71 -7.47 0.89 -7.13
N ALA A 72 -6.77 -0.01 -7.82
CA ALA A 72 -5.43 -0.44 -7.46
C ALA A 72 -4.56 -0.58 -8.71
N GLU A 73 -3.29 -0.23 -8.57
CA GLU A 73 -2.23 -0.33 -9.56
C GLU A 73 -1.03 -1.01 -8.91
N VAL A 74 -0.39 -1.94 -9.62
CA VAL A 74 0.76 -2.68 -9.11
C VAL A 74 1.88 -2.66 -10.12
N ASP A 75 3.05 -2.18 -9.69
CA ASP A 75 4.31 -2.33 -10.40
C ASP A 75 5.07 -3.51 -9.78
N PHE A 76 5.30 -4.56 -10.57
CA PHE A 76 6.11 -5.72 -10.16
C PHE A 76 7.56 -5.52 -10.60
N LEU A 77 8.47 -5.33 -9.65
CA LEU A 77 9.87 -4.99 -9.91
C LEU A 77 10.79 -6.20 -9.82
N ARG A 78 10.50 -7.14 -8.93
CA ARG A 78 11.15 -8.46 -8.87
C ARG A 78 10.21 -9.51 -8.27
N PRO A 79 10.41 -10.80 -8.61
CA PRO A 79 9.69 -11.88 -7.96
C PRO A 79 10.07 -12.01 -6.47
N VAL A 80 9.13 -12.56 -5.70
CA VAL A 80 9.30 -12.93 -4.30
C VAL A 80 9.10 -14.43 -4.17
N HIS A 81 9.92 -15.10 -3.37
CA HIS A 81 9.93 -16.55 -3.19
C HIS A 81 9.62 -16.94 -1.75
N LEU A 82 9.32 -18.23 -1.57
CA LEU A 82 9.11 -18.81 -0.25
C LEU A 82 10.34 -18.64 0.64
N GLY A 83 10.12 -18.26 1.89
CA GLY A 83 11.18 -18.08 2.88
C GLY A 83 11.82 -16.70 2.91
N GLU A 84 11.51 -15.83 1.94
CA GLU A 84 11.92 -14.41 2.01
C GLU A 84 11.10 -13.67 3.09
N SER A 85 11.78 -12.83 3.87
CA SER A 85 11.16 -11.91 4.82
C SER A 85 10.57 -10.72 4.07
N LEU A 86 9.25 -10.53 4.20
CA LEU A 86 8.53 -9.40 3.62
C LEU A 86 8.21 -8.32 4.65
N GLU A 87 8.34 -7.07 4.22
CA GLU A 87 7.82 -5.90 4.92
C GLU A 87 7.00 -5.06 3.95
N VAL A 88 5.76 -4.77 4.32
CA VAL A 88 4.88 -3.83 3.61
C VAL A 88 4.97 -2.48 4.31
N ARG A 89 5.47 -1.48 3.59
CA ARG A 89 5.57 -0.10 4.05
C ARG A 89 4.44 0.70 3.43
N THR A 90 3.59 1.34 4.22
CA THR A 90 2.39 2.01 3.73
C THR A 90 2.32 3.46 4.19
N ARG A 91 1.91 4.33 3.27
CA ARG A 91 1.65 5.76 3.52
C ARG A 91 0.45 6.27 2.72
N VAL A 92 -0.01 7.48 3.04
CA VAL A 92 -1.08 8.20 2.34
C VAL A 92 -0.52 9.48 1.73
N PRO A 93 -0.19 9.49 0.42
CA PRO A 93 0.33 10.69 -0.24
C PRO A 93 -0.74 11.76 -0.55
N ARG A 94 -2.03 11.39 -0.53
CA ARG A 94 -3.12 12.29 -0.93
C ARG A 94 -4.44 11.96 -0.25
N VAL A 95 -5.17 12.99 0.16
CA VAL A 95 -6.52 12.92 0.70
C VAL A 95 -7.44 13.84 -0.11
N GLY A 96 -8.34 13.26 -0.90
CA GLY A 96 -9.39 13.98 -1.62
C GLY A 96 -10.56 14.36 -0.72
N ASN A 97 -11.74 14.64 -1.29
CA ASN A 97 -12.94 14.96 -0.51
C ASN A 97 -13.52 13.72 0.21
N SER A 98 -13.79 12.66 -0.55
CA SER A 98 -14.38 11.40 -0.09
C SER A 98 -13.47 10.18 -0.32
N SER A 99 -12.20 10.41 -0.62
CA SER A 99 -11.24 9.33 -0.86
C SER A 99 -9.86 9.70 -0.35
N PHE A 100 -9.04 8.69 -0.07
CA PHE A 100 -7.61 8.84 0.16
C PHE A 100 -6.85 7.85 -0.71
N HIS A 101 -5.66 8.26 -1.12
CA HIS A 101 -4.75 7.43 -1.89
C HIS A 101 -3.79 6.77 -0.93
N THR A 102 -3.58 5.47 -1.06
CA THR A 102 -2.55 4.74 -0.33
C THR A 102 -1.43 4.34 -1.28
N LEU A 103 -0.19 4.54 -0.84
CA LEU A 103 1.00 4.01 -1.49
C LEU A 103 1.61 2.96 -0.58
N SER A 104 1.80 1.75 -1.10
CA SER A 104 2.51 0.68 -0.40
C SER A 104 3.72 0.22 -1.18
N GLU A 105 4.82 0.02 -0.48
CA GLU A 105 6.02 -0.63 -1.00
C GLU A 105 6.20 -1.98 -0.31
N ILE A 106 6.38 -3.02 -1.12
CA ILE A 106 6.58 -4.39 -0.64
C ILE A 106 8.07 -4.70 -0.80
N TRP A 107 8.75 -4.83 0.34
CA TRP A 107 10.18 -5.09 0.42
C TRP A 107 10.42 -6.55 0.78
N ALA A 108 11.29 -7.23 0.04
CA ALA A 108 11.70 -8.60 0.27
C ALA A 108 13.22 -8.66 0.45
N GLU A 109 13.69 -9.17 1.58
CA GLU A 109 15.13 -9.27 1.88
C GLU A 109 15.88 -7.94 1.64
N GLY A 110 15.28 -6.83 2.07
CA GLY A 110 15.85 -5.49 1.90
C GLY A 110 15.81 -4.91 0.47
N HIS A 111 15.16 -5.56 -0.49
CA HIS A 111 14.98 -5.08 -1.86
C HIS A 111 13.52 -4.76 -2.17
N LEU A 112 13.25 -3.67 -2.88
CA LEU A 112 11.88 -3.34 -3.30
C LEU A 112 11.41 -4.36 -4.34
N ALA A 113 10.35 -5.11 -4.02
CA ALA A 113 9.79 -6.14 -4.88
C ALA A 113 8.59 -5.64 -5.69
N ALA A 114 7.74 -4.83 -5.09
CA ALA A 114 6.60 -4.23 -5.78
C ALA A 114 6.18 -2.91 -5.16
N ARG A 115 5.49 -2.10 -5.95
CA ARG A 115 4.80 -0.90 -5.50
C ARG A 115 3.32 -1.01 -5.81
N VAL A 116 2.48 -0.69 -4.83
CA VAL A 116 1.03 -0.71 -4.95
C VAL A 116 0.46 0.66 -4.66
N SER A 117 -0.19 1.26 -5.66
CA SER A 117 -0.96 2.50 -5.49
C SER A 117 -2.44 2.14 -5.47
N ALA A 118 -3.21 2.68 -4.52
CA ALA A 118 -4.63 2.41 -4.41
C ALA A 118 -5.43 3.67 -4.05
N VAL A 119 -6.68 3.71 -4.49
CA VAL A 119 -7.66 4.73 -4.13
C VAL A 119 -8.74 4.08 -3.31
N VAL A 120 -8.94 4.60 -2.10
CA VAL A 120 -9.91 4.11 -1.12
C VAL A 120 -10.97 5.18 -0.93
N VAL A 121 -12.24 4.81 -1.04
CA VAL A 121 -13.38 5.72 -0.88
C VAL A 121 -13.97 5.55 0.50
N TRP A 122 -14.14 6.66 1.22
CA TRP A 122 -14.80 6.74 2.51
C TRP A 122 -16.31 6.72 2.34
N LEU A 123 -16.98 5.91 3.17
CA LEU A 123 -18.42 5.70 3.13
C LEU A 123 -19.07 6.03 4.47
N GLU A 124 -20.24 6.67 4.40
CA GLU A 124 -21.21 6.77 5.49
C GLU A 124 -22.54 6.22 4.96
N GLU A 125 -23.19 5.34 5.74
CA GLU A 125 -24.45 4.69 5.34
C GLU A 125 -24.38 4.03 3.94
N GLY A 126 -23.22 3.47 3.59
CA GLY A 126 -22.98 2.79 2.31
C GLY A 126 -22.80 3.70 1.10
N ARG A 127 -22.68 5.02 1.28
CA ARG A 127 -22.48 6.00 0.20
C ARG A 127 -21.19 6.81 0.38
N PRO A 128 -20.53 7.23 -0.71
CA PRO A 128 -19.37 8.11 -0.62
C PRO A 128 -19.70 9.37 0.19
N ALA A 129 -18.90 9.62 1.22
CA ALA A 129 -19.09 10.74 2.13
C ALA A 129 -17.78 11.50 2.33
N ARG A 130 -17.88 12.73 2.82
CA ARG A 130 -16.70 13.55 3.10
C ARG A 130 -15.89 12.89 4.21
N ILE A 131 -14.58 12.76 4.02
CA ILE A 131 -13.67 12.27 5.06
C ILE A 131 -13.72 13.25 6.25
N PRO A 132 -14.06 12.79 7.47
CA PRO A 132 -14.13 13.62 8.66
C PRO A 132 -12.81 14.33 8.98
N GLU A 133 -12.88 15.53 9.55
CA GLU A 133 -11.68 16.32 9.85
C GLU A 133 -10.75 15.64 10.86
N HIS A 134 -11.28 14.87 11.82
CA HIS A 134 -10.43 14.16 12.77
C HIS A 134 -9.56 13.09 12.09
N ILE A 135 -10.07 12.44 11.03
CA ILE A 135 -9.31 11.50 10.20
C ILE A 135 -8.25 12.24 9.39
N ARG A 136 -8.61 13.37 8.76
CA ARG A 136 -7.65 14.24 8.05
C ARG A 136 -6.51 14.68 8.96
N ALA A 137 -6.84 15.12 10.17
CA ALA A 137 -5.86 15.51 11.18
C ALA A 137 -5.00 14.32 11.63
N ALA A 138 -5.55 13.10 11.70
CA ALA A 138 -4.78 11.90 12.00
C ALA A 138 -3.77 11.57 10.90
N VAL A 139 -4.16 11.64 9.63
CA VAL A 139 -3.25 11.48 8.49
C VAL A 139 -2.09 12.49 8.57
N ARG A 140 -2.37 13.78 8.81
CA ARG A 140 -1.33 14.80 8.97
C ARG A 140 -0.33 14.50 10.10
N ARG A 141 -0.79 13.84 11.18
CA ARG A 141 0.09 13.50 12.31
C ARG A 141 0.95 12.28 12.03
N LEU A 142 0.45 11.32 11.26
CA LEU A 142 1.18 10.11 10.90
C LEU A 142 2.25 10.40 9.85
N GLU A 143 1.94 11.23 8.86
CA GLU A 143 2.80 11.46 7.71
C GLU A 143 3.98 12.39 8.04
N THR A 144 5.19 11.97 7.66
CA THR A 144 6.42 12.76 7.79
C THR A 144 6.70 13.61 6.55
N LEU A 145 6.11 13.23 5.42
CA LEU A 145 6.18 13.94 4.15
C LEU A 145 4.87 14.67 3.86
N PRO A 146 4.90 15.71 3.01
CA PRO A 146 3.69 16.41 2.59
C PRO A 146 2.63 15.45 2.02
N VAL A 147 1.38 15.75 2.33
CA VAL A 147 0.20 15.03 1.85
C VAL A 147 -0.66 16.00 1.05
N GLU A 148 -1.00 15.68 -0.18
CA GLU A 148 -1.89 16.54 -0.96
C GLU A 148 -3.30 16.52 -0.37
N GLY A 149 -3.89 17.69 -0.12
CA GLY A 149 -5.28 17.83 0.29
C GLY A 149 -5.55 17.77 1.80
N VAL A 150 -4.52 17.67 2.62
CA VAL A 150 -4.58 17.92 4.08
C VAL A 150 -3.45 18.81 4.54
#